data_AF-A0AAJ0X0L8-F1
#
_entry.id   AF-A0AAJ0X0L8-F1
#
_cell.length_a   1.000
_cell.length_b   1.000
_cell.length_c   1.000
_cell.angle_alpha   90.00
_cell.angle_beta   90.00
_cell.angle_gamma   90.00
#
_symmetry.space_group_name_H-M   'P 1'
#
loop_
_entity.id
_entity.type
_entity.pdbx_description
1 polymer ?
#
loop_
_entity_poly.entity_id
_entity_poly.type
_entity_poly.pdbx_seq_one_letter_code
_entity_poly.pdbx_strand_id
1 'polypeptide(L)'
;MVEAANELVNKLLSDVRTYPKEAAKEKLFEAYNVVVRGVPINVEIKRIAGTSTPSYIIKYPEMPSMGPGTEGEIRTQLIKRFKPTSLKFSTIEEYRNVEERFESMTYDILEGVMKGLSAQQKKMLSVKLMMEMLGINQLEPLINDDTLEEICVNGSGLPAMVYHKKYGWLTTNVVIPTEKEIDDIAEKVASRFGKEITIAHPILDDAMLVTGDRVTATLYPISTKGNTLTIRKFRRSPWTIVDFISPEVRTLTPEVAALLWTSVQYELNIMIAGGTASGKTSLLNALLLFVPPEQRIISIENARELNLPENLHWVPLTTREAFGEKADKITVLDLMLSAMRMRPDRIVLGEVRTSEEAQTLFEASDTGHSTYSTLHATRIDGIFRRLLNPPINVPKSMLASLHLALVQYRQKREGFRRTLEVAEITPIGETFEKIDIRANTLYRWNARRDAVERVGESARLVDELLFFSGLTKKEMDDDLEEKRRVLQWMLDSNIRSINEVAKIIQLHYENKEYLSDVMRSAKGV
;
A
#
# COMPACT_ATOMS: atom_id res chain seq x y z
N MET A 1 -34.11 29.60 -29.12
CA MET A 1 -33.44 28.34 -28.72
C MET A 1 -32.46 28.53 -27.56
N VAL A 2 -31.54 29.50 -27.62
CA VAL A 2 -30.58 29.76 -26.53
C VAL A 2 -31.25 30.29 -25.25
N GLU A 3 -32.24 31.18 -25.36
CA GLU A 3 -33.01 31.65 -24.21
C GLU A 3 -33.83 30.54 -23.55
N ALA A 4 -34.53 29.73 -24.34
CA ALA A 4 -35.26 28.56 -23.82
C ALA A 4 -34.32 27.54 -23.17
N ALA A 5 -33.11 27.33 -23.70
CA ALA A 5 -32.10 26.49 -23.07
C ALA A 5 -31.57 27.09 -21.77
N ASN A 6 -31.35 28.41 -21.71
CA ASN A 6 -30.92 29.11 -20.51
C ASN A 6 -32.01 29.13 -19.43
N GLU A 7 -33.27 29.28 -19.80
CA GLU A 7 -34.40 29.12 -18.88
C GLU A 7 -34.50 27.70 -18.36
N LEU A 8 -34.32 26.69 -19.22
CA LEU A 8 -34.32 25.29 -18.81
C LEU A 8 -33.15 24.99 -17.88
N VAL A 9 -31.96 25.53 -18.14
CA VAL A 9 -30.77 25.39 -17.29
C VAL A 9 -30.94 26.13 -15.98
N ASN A 10 -31.45 27.36 -15.98
CA ASN A 10 -31.71 28.11 -14.75
C ASN A 10 -32.79 27.45 -13.91
N LYS A 11 -33.83 26.90 -14.55
CA LYS A 11 -34.85 26.09 -13.90
C LYS A 11 -34.27 24.78 -13.36
N LEU A 12 -33.41 24.09 -14.12
CA LEU A 12 -32.69 22.91 -13.63
C LEU A 12 -31.74 23.25 -12.48
N LEU A 13 -31.09 24.41 -12.46
CA LEU A 13 -30.19 24.81 -11.39
C LEU A 13 -30.94 25.30 -10.15
N SER A 14 -32.09 25.97 -10.32
CA SER A 14 -33.01 26.30 -9.23
C SER A 14 -33.65 25.04 -8.67
N ASP A 15 -34.04 24.11 -9.56
CA ASP A 15 -34.59 22.82 -9.21
C ASP A 15 -33.51 21.92 -8.62
N VAL A 16 -32.23 21.98 -8.98
CA VAL A 16 -31.18 21.20 -8.30
C VAL A 16 -30.95 21.71 -6.86
N ARG A 17 -31.24 22.99 -6.59
CA ARG A 17 -31.26 23.53 -5.21
C ARG A 17 -32.50 23.08 -4.41
N THR A 18 -33.62 22.82 -5.08
CA THR A 18 -34.92 22.48 -4.44
C THR A 18 -35.40 21.05 -4.69
N TYR A 19 -34.69 20.27 -5.52
CA TYR A 19 -34.86 18.84 -5.66
C TYR A 19 -34.64 18.36 -4.24
N PRO A 20 -35.64 17.74 -3.61
CA PRO A 20 -35.26 16.80 -2.59
C PRO A 20 -34.34 15.86 -3.37
N LYS A 21 -33.02 15.92 -3.12
CA LYS A 21 -32.25 14.67 -3.07
C LYS A 21 -33.22 13.78 -2.33
N GLU A 22 -33.85 12.78 -2.96
CA GLU A 22 -34.66 11.82 -2.21
C GLU A 22 -33.79 11.51 -1.01
N ALA A 23 -34.17 12.04 0.16
CA ALA A 23 -33.18 12.34 1.17
C ALA A 23 -32.71 10.98 1.58
N ALA A 24 -31.52 10.58 1.11
CA ALA A 24 -31.13 9.19 1.14
C ALA A 24 -31.27 8.81 2.59
N LYS A 25 -32.28 7.97 2.89
CA LYS A 25 -32.75 7.79 4.26
C LYS A 25 -31.54 7.45 5.09
N GLU A 26 -31.45 8.00 6.30
CA GLU A 26 -30.35 7.65 7.18
C GLU A 26 -30.22 6.14 7.22
N LYS A 27 -29.04 5.66 6.84
CA LYS A 27 -28.79 4.24 6.69
C LYS A 27 -27.42 3.96 7.25
N LEU A 28 -27.40 3.17 8.33
CA LEU A 28 -26.19 2.55 8.84
C LEU A 28 -25.78 1.45 7.86
N PHE A 29 -24.54 1.50 7.39
CA PHE A 29 -23.95 0.47 6.55
C PHE A 29 -23.17 -0.54 7.39
N GLU A 30 -22.38 -0.04 8.35
CA GLU A 30 -21.48 -0.87 9.14
C GLU A 30 -21.14 -0.18 10.45
N ALA A 31 -20.90 -0.97 11.50
CA ALA A 31 -20.40 -0.49 12.78
C ALA A 31 -19.40 -1.49 13.35
N TYR A 32 -18.27 -1.00 13.85
CA TYR A 32 -17.20 -1.81 14.42
C TYR A 32 -16.37 -0.99 15.40
N ASN A 33 -15.42 -1.63 16.08
CA ASN A 33 -14.50 -0.96 16.99
C ASN A 33 -13.09 -0.95 16.42
N VAL A 34 -12.44 0.20 16.49
CA VAL A 34 -11.01 0.38 16.24
C VAL A 34 -10.31 0.49 17.59
N VAL A 35 -9.27 -0.31 17.82
CA VAL A 35 -8.54 -0.28 19.10
C VAL A 35 -7.35 0.65 18.97
N VAL A 36 -7.34 1.72 19.76
CA VAL A 36 -6.21 2.65 19.86
C VAL A 36 -5.54 2.43 21.21
N ARG A 37 -4.34 1.83 21.21
CA ARG A 37 -3.53 1.61 22.43
C ARG A 37 -4.31 0.92 23.56
N GLY A 38 -5.12 -0.08 23.20
CA GLY A 38 -5.97 -0.84 24.11
C GLY A 38 -7.33 -0.21 24.43
N VAL A 39 -7.62 1.00 23.95
CA VAL A 39 -8.92 1.65 24.12
C VAL A 39 -9.77 1.42 22.85
N PRO A 40 -10.92 0.73 22.95
CA PRO A 40 -11.82 0.57 21.82
C PRO A 40 -12.56 1.88 21.53
N ILE A 41 -12.53 2.30 20.26
CA ILE A 41 -13.23 3.47 19.75
C ILE A 41 -14.26 2.97 18.74
N ASN A 42 -15.52 3.37 18.93
CA ASN A 42 -16.59 2.92 18.06
C ASN A 42 -16.62 3.75 16.76
N VAL A 43 -16.79 3.05 15.65
CA VAL A 43 -16.89 3.62 14.31
C VAL A 43 -18.21 3.20 13.69
N GLU A 44 -18.92 4.17 13.10
CA GLU A 44 -20.12 3.95 12.31
C GLU A 44 -19.95 4.50 10.91
N ILE A 45 -20.20 3.66 9.90
CA ILE A 45 -20.27 4.08 8.51
C ILE A 45 -21.74 4.21 8.15
N LYS A 46 -22.19 5.44 7.86
CA LYS A 46 -23.60 5.70 7.58
C LYS A 46 -23.80 6.78 6.52
N ARG A 47 -24.94 6.71 5.83
CA ARG A 47 -25.43 7.82 5.01
C ARG A 47 -26.18 8.80 5.91
N ILE A 48 -25.77 10.06 5.93
CA ILE A 48 -26.52 11.15 6.57
C ILE A 48 -27.39 11.83 5.51
N ALA A 49 -28.64 12.15 5.85
CA ALA A 49 -29.56 12.83 4.95
C ALA A 49 -28.95 14.16 4.41
N GLY A 50 -29.12 14.42 3.12
CA GLY A 50 -28.61 15.64 2.47
C GLY A 50 -27.14 15.60 2.05
N THR A 51 -26.35 14.62 2.49
CA THR A 51 -24.93 14.46 2.07
C THR A 51 -24.81 13.65 0.77
N SER A 52 -23.87 14.03 -0.12
CA SER A 52 -23.57 13.25 -1.33
C SER A 52 -22.63 12.06 -1.05
N THR A 53 -21.79 12.20 -0.04
CA THR A 53 -20.75 11.24 0.35
C THR A 53 -21.17 10.59 1.67
N PRO A 54 -21.07 9.26 1.85
CA PRO A 54 -21.35 8.66 3.14
C PRO A 54 -20.33 9.12 4.19
N SER A 55 -20.68 8.99 5.46
CA SER A 55 -19.91 9.49 6.58
C SER A 55 -19.26 8.36 7.37
N TYR A 56 -18.03 8.61 7.83
CA TYR A 56 -17.28 7.79 8.76
C TYR A 56 -17.30 8.49 10.13
N ILE A 57 -18.11 7.99 11.07
CA ILE A 57 -18.34 8.67 12.34
C ILE A 57 -17.59 7.95 13.45
N ILE A 58 -16.63 8.65 14.06
CA ILE A 58 -15.96 8.21 15.27
C ILE A 58 -16.78 8.64 16.47
N LYS A 59 -17.14 7.67 17.31
CA LYS A 59 -17.74 7.88 18.63
C LYS A 59 -16.69 7.59 19.69
N TYR A 60 -16.13 8.67 20.24
CA TYR A 60 -15.23 8.57 21.37
C TYR A 60 -15.99 8.06 22.60
N PRO A 61 -15.38 7.18 23.41
CA PRO A 61 -15.96 6.79 24.70
C PRO A 61 -16.12 8.03 25.61
N GLU A 62 -17.12 8.00 26.50
CA GLU A 62 -17.37 9.11 27.43
C GLU A 62 -16.14 9.36 28.31
N MET A 63 -15.50 10.51 28.07
CA MET A 63 -14.32 10.92 28.81
C MET A 63 -14.70 11.46 30.20
N PRO A 64 -13.89 11.17 31.24
CA PRO A 64 -13.99 11.91 32.49
C PRO A 64 -13.88 13.41 32.21
N SER A 65 -14.84 14.20 32.70
CA SER A 65 -14.80 15.64 32.54
C SER A 65 -13.60 16.21 33.30
N MET A 66 -12.67 16.82 32.58
CA MET A 66 -11.62 17.65 33.17
C MET A 66 -11.97 19.12 32.95
N GLY A 67 -11.88 19.91 34.02
CA GLY A 67 -11.89 21.37 33.88
C GLY A 67 -10.63 21.84 33.12
N PRO A 68 -10.69 22.94 32.36
CA PRO A 68 -9.54 23.45 31.60
C PRO A 68 -8.28 23.67 32.45
N GLY A 69 -8.45 24.08 33.72
CA GLY A 69 -7.34 24.25 34.66
C GLY A 69 -6.63 22.94 35.01
N THR A 70 -7.39 21.87 35.26
CA THR A 70 -6.85 20.55 35.60
C THR A 70 -6.08 19.94 34.41
N GLU A 71 -6.63 20.04 33.20
CA GLU A 71 -5.96 19.59 31.99
C GLU A 71 -4.66 20.37 31.73
N GLY A 72 -4.68 21.69 31.93
CA GLY A 72 -3.50 22.54 31.82
C GLY A 72 -2.41 22.21 32.84
N GLU A 73 -2.79 21.87 34.07
CA GLU A 73 -1.85 21.44 35.11
C GLU A 73 -1.17 20.11 34.73
N ILE A 74 -1.95 19.10 34.35
CA ILE A 74 -1.45 17.78 33.96
C ILE A 74 -0.48 17.91 32.77
N ARG A 75 -0.86 18.66 31.74
CA ARG A 75 0.01 18.92 30.58
C ARG A 75 1.30 19.61 30.97
N THR A 76 1.24 20.62 31.84
CA THR A 76 2.44 21.34 32.31
C THR A 76 3.38 20.41 33.05
N GLN A 77 2.87 19.53 33.92
CA GLN A 77 3.68 18.54 34.63
C GLN A 77 4.30 17.51 33.68
N LEU A 78 3.53 17.02 32.69
CA LEU A 78 4.03 16.09 31.67
C LEU A 78 5.13 16.72 30.83
N ILE A 79 4.96 17.95 30.32
CA ILE A 79 6.00 18.64 29.55
C ILE A 79 7.30 18.77 30.34
N LYS A 80 7.21 19.15 31.63
CA LYS A 80 8.38 19.32 32.51
C LYS A 80 9.10 18.00 32.79
N ARG A 81 8.36 16.93 33.11
CA ARG A 81 8.93 15.64 33.52
C ARG A 81 9.36 14.76 32.34
N PHE A 82 8.56 14.75 31.27
CA PHE A 82 8.76 13.85 30.13
C PHE A 82 9.61 14.46 29.01
N LYS A 83 9.56 15.79 28.82
CA LYS A 83 10.28 16.52 27.76
C LYS A 83 10.05 15.93 26.35
N PRO A 84 8.79 15.85 25.89
CA PRO A 84 8.43 15.15 24.65
C PRO A 84 9.15 15.66 23.40
N THR A 85 9.43 16.96 23.32
CA THR A 85 10.10 17.63 22.19
C THR A 85 11.54 17.20 21.97
N SER A 86 12.16 16.53 22.95
CA SER A 86 13.55 16.05 22.87
C SER A 86 13.68 14.59 22.44
N LEU A 87 12.55 13.90 22.22
CA LEU A 87 12.56 12.48 21.92
C LEU A 87 12.88 12.23 20.46
N LYS A 88 14.00 11.54 20.24
CA LYS A 88 14.33 10.91 18.97
C LYS A 88 14.32 9.41 19.19
N PHE A 89 13.49 8.72 18.43
CA PHE A 89 13.49 7.26 18.35
C PHE A 89 13.56 6.89 16.87
N SER A 90 14.38 5.90 16.59
CA SER A 90 14.71 5.38 15.27
C SER A 90 14.06 4.03 15.01
N THR A 91 13.60 3.34 16.06
CA THR A 91 12.97 2.02 15.97
C THR A 91 11.57 2.00 16.60
N ILE A 92 10.75 1.03 16.18
CA ILE A 92 9.43 0.77 16.77
C ILE A 92 9.55 0.41 18.26
N GLU A 93 10.63 -0.27 18.64
CA GLU A 93 10.88 -0.69 20.02
C GLU A 93 11.24 0.50 20.92
N GLU A 94 12.08 1.43 20.44
CA GLU A 94 12.33 2.69 21.14
C GLU A 94 11.04 3.50 21.31
N TYR A 95 10.18 3.53 20.29
CA TYR A 95 8.88 4.19 20.39
C TYR A 95 7.97 3.54 21.43
N ARG A 96 7.90 2.21 21.49
CA ARG A 96 7.13 1.49 22.51
C ARG A 96 7.63 1.80 23.92
N ASN A 97 8.94 1.79 24.14
CA ASN A 97 9.53 2.15 25.43
C ASN A 97 9.17 3.58 25.85
N VAL A 98 9.12 4.51 24.89
CA VAL A 98 8.68 5.89 25.10
C VAL A 98 7.19 5.96 25.47
N GLU A 99 6.33 5.19 24.80
CA GLU A 99 4.91 5.10 25.11
C GLU A 99 4.66 4.52 26.50
N GLU A 100 5.33 3.43 26.87
CA GLU A 100 5.22 2.81 28.21
C GLU A 100 5.66 3.77 29.32
N ARG A 101 6.78 4.48 29.11
CA ARG A 101 7.26 5.50 30.05
C ARG A 101 6.28 6.67 30.17
N PHE A 102 5.71 7.12 29.05
CA PHE A 102 4.71 8.18 29.05
C PHE A 102 3.45 7.76 29.80
N GLU A 103 2.98 6.53 29.58
CA GLU A 103 1.81 5.97 30.25
C GLU A 103 2.03 5.91 31.77
N SER A 104 3.13 5.30 32.22
CA SER A 104 3.47 5.22 33.65
C SER A 104 3.52 6.60 34.29
N MET A 105 4.19 7.56 33.66
CA MET A 105 4.31 8.92 34.20
C MET A 105 2.96 9.65 34.23
N THR A 106 2.10 9.40 33.23
CA THR A 106 0.77 9.98 33.18
C THR A 106 -0.09 9.43 34.31
N TYR A 107 0.02 8.14 34.62
CA TYR A 107 -0.72 7.53 35.73
C TYR A 107 -0.34 8.15 37.06
N ASP A 108 0.96 8.33 37.32
CA ASP A 108 1.46 8.97 38.54
C ASP A 108 0.92 10.40 38.71
N ILE A 109 0.89 11.18 37.62
CA ILE A 109 0.37 12.56 37.65
C ILE A 109 -1.15 12.56 37.85
N LEU A 110 -1.88 11.67 37.16
CA LEU A 110 -3.33 11.56 37.31
C LEU A 110 -3.72 11.18 38.74
N GLU A 111 -2.97 10.32 39.42
CA GLU A 111 -3.21 9.99 40.83
C GLU A 111 -3.00 11.16 41.78
N GLY A 112 -2.02 12.02 41.49
CA GLY A 112 -1.76 13.23 42.27
C GLY A 112 -2.81 14.32 42.09
N VAL A 113 -3.33 14.48 40.87
CA VAL A 113 -4.22 15.60 40.50
C VAL A 113 -5.71 15.24 40.59
N MET A 114 -6.08 14.00 40.25
CA MET A 114 -7.48 13.55 40.20
C MET A 114 -7.71 12.29 41.05
N LYS A 115 -8.37 12.47 42.19
CA LYS A 115 -8.73 11.37 43.09
C LYS A 115 -9.96 10.61 42.57
N GLY A 116 -9.96 9.29 42.74
CA GLY A 116 -11.13 8.44 42.47
C GLY A 116 -11.29 7.96 41.03
N LEU A 117 -10.31 8.18 40.15
CA LEU A 117 -10.33 7.62 38.80
C LEU A 117 -10.16 6.10 38.82
N SER A 118 -11.07 5.39 38.15
CA SER A 118 -10.89 3.97 37.85
C SER A 118 -9.71 3.72 36.90
N ALA A 119 -9.19 2.49 36.87
CA ALA A 119 -8.10 2.11 35.97
C ALA A 119 -8.45 2.38 34.49
N GLN A 120 -9.70 2.11 34.09
CA GLN A 120 -10.18 2.37 32.73
C GLN A 120 -10.18 3.87 32.40
N GLN A 121 -10.62 4.73 33.33
CA GLN A 121 -10.60 6.17 33.13
C GLN A 121 -9.16 6.70 33.03
N LYS A 122 -8.23 6.22 33.89
CA LYS A 122 -6.81 6.58 33.79
C LYS A 122 -6.22 6.18 32.44
N LYS A 123 -6.48 4.96 31.97
CA LYS A 123 -6.02 4.49 30.65
C LYS A 123 -6.54 5.39 29.53
N MET A 124 -7.82 5.73 29.57
CA MET A 124 -8.46 6.54 28.53
C MET A 124 -7.89 7.96 28.44
N LEU A 125 -7.65 8.59 29.59
CA LEU A 125 -7.03 9.90 29.66
C LEU A 125 -5.55 9.87 29.27
N SER A 126 -4.83 8.82 29.65
CA SER A 126 -3.45 8.62 29.23
C SER A 126 -3.37 8.47 27.71
N VAL A 127 -4.26 7.68 27.08
CA VAL A 127 -4.31 7.53 25.63
C VAL A 127 -4.65 8.87 24.95
N LYS A 128 -5.59 9.65 25.48
CA LYS A 128 -5.90 11.01 24.96
C LYS A 128 -4.64 11.89 24.95
N LEU A 129 -3.98 12.02 26.10
CA LEU A 129 -2.79 12.86 26.24
C LEU A 129 -1.62 12.35 25.38
N MET A 130 -1.51 11.03 25.23
CA MET A 130 -0.49 10.41 24.37
C MET A 130 -0.75 10.74 22.90
N MET A 131 -2.00 10.63 22.44
CA MET A 131 -2.38 11.00 21.06
C MET A 131 -2.04 12.47 20.77
N GLU A 132 -2.25 13.37 21.72
CA GLU A 132 -1.98 14.80 21.56
C GLU A 132 -0.47 15.13 21.61
N MET A 133 0.23 14.59 22.61
CA MET A 133 1.62 14.97 22.88
C MET A 133 2.63 14.18 22.04
N LEU A 134 2.40 12.88 21.83
CA LEU A 134 3.31 11.98 21.11
C LEU A 134 2.78 11.60 19.72
N GLY A 135 1.47 11.50 19.57
CA GLY A 135 0.81 11.11 18.32
C GLY A 135 0.48 12.29 17.39
N ILE A 136 -0.53 12.05 16.56
CA ILE A 136 -1.08 12.97 15.54
C ILE A 136 -2.50 13.42 15.94
N ASN A 137 -2.69 13.72 17.22
CA ASN A 137 -3.95 14.21 17.78
C ASN A 137 -5.13 13.29 17.40
N GLN A 138 -6.25 13.90 17.04
CA GLN A 138 -7.51 13.29 16.62
C GLN A 138 -7.46 12.46 15.33
N LEU A 139 -6.33 12.41 14.60
CA LEU A 139 -6.19 11.52 13.44
C LEU A 139 -5.80 10.08 13.83
N GLU A 140 -5.31 9.85 15.06
CA GLU A 140 -4.86 8.54 15.52
C GLU A 140 -5.89 7.41 15.39
N PRO A 141 -7.20 7.59 15.67
CA PRO A 141 -8.18 6.54 15.45
C PRO A 141 -8.30 6.15 13.97
N LEU A 142 -8.20 7.12 13.05
CA LEU A 142 -8.22 6.86 11.60
C LEU A 142 -6.96 6.10 11.18
N ILE A 143 -5.80 6.49 11.72
CA ILE A 143 -4.51 5.84 11.45
C ILE A 143 -4.52 4.38 11.95
N ASN A 144 -5.18 4.09 13.06
CA ASN A 144 -5.28 2.72 13.60
C ASN A 144 -6.34 1.85 12.92
N ASP A 145 -7.19 2.41 12.06
CA ASP A 145 -8.21 1.64 11.34
C ASP A 145 -7.67 1.03 10.05
N ASP A 146 -7.38 -0.27 10.06
CA ASP A 146 -6.87 -0.99 8.90
C ASP A 146 -7.86 -1.17 7.74
N THR A 147 -9.11 -0.75 7.90
CA THR A 147 -10.09 -0.69 6.79
C THR A 147 -9.88 0.54 5.88
N LEU A 148 -9.10 1.52 6.31
CA LEU A 148 -8.79 2.74 5.56
C LEU A 148 -7.50 2.58 4.73
N GLU A 149 -7.43 3.23 3.57
CA GLU A 149 -6.23 3.30 2.71
C GLU A 149 -5.58 4.69 2.74
N GLU A 150 -6.38 5.74 2.94
CA GLU A 150 -5.93 7.14 2.82
C GLU A 150 -6.73 8.04 3.76
N ILE A 151 -6.08 9.05 4.33
CA ILE A 151 -6.65 10.06 5.22
C ILE A 151 -6.20 11.44 4.70
N CYS A 152 -7.12 12.35 4.44
CA CYS A 152 -6.86 13.67 3.88
C CYS A 152 -7.46 14.76 4.77
N VAL A 153 -6.61 15.68 5.23
CA VAL A 153 -7.00 16.96 5.82
C VAL A 153 -6.76 18.04 4.76
N ASN A 154 -7.86 18.64 4.28
CA ASN A 154 -7.81 19.59 3.17
C ASN A 154 -7.78 21.07 3.61
N GLY A 155 -7.64 21.32 4.91
CA GLY A 155 -7.64 22.64 5.53
C GLY A 155 -8.18 22.59 6.95
N SER A 156 -7.89 23.63 7.75
CA SER A 156 -8.43 23.72 9.10
C SER A 156 -9.95 23.99 9.10
N GLY A 157 -10.64 23.54 10.15
CA GLY A 157 -12.10 23.66 10.29
C GLY A 157 -12.92 22.76 9.35
N LEU A 158 -12.28 22.10 8.37
CA LEU A 158 -12.92 21.15 7.48
C LEU A 158 -12.85 19.73 8.04
N PRO A 159 -13.90 18.92 7.87
CA PRO A 159 -13.83 17.51 8.23
C PRO A 159 -12.81 16.77 7.37
N ALA A 160 -11.99 15.94 8.00
CA ALA A 160 -11.07 15.06 7.29
C ALA A 160 -11.86 14.09 6.39
N MET A 161 -11.29 13.76 5.24
CA MET A 161 -11.81 12.75 4.33
C MET A 161 -10.97 11.48 4.45
N VAL A 162 -11.60 10.33 4.28
CA VAL A 162 -10.89 9.03 4.29
C VAL A 162 -11.31 8.17 3.12
N TYR A 163 -10.39 7.36 2.60
CA TYR A 163 -10.70 6.34 1.61
C TYR A 163 -10.84 4.97 2.29
N HIS A 164 -12.07 4.49 2.44
CA HIS A 164 -12.37 3.17 3.00
C HIS A 164 -12.33 2.09 1.91
N LYS A 165 -11.68 0.95 2.19
CA LYS A 165 -11.48 -0.15 1.23
C LYS A 165 -12.77 -0.59 0.52
N LYS A 166 -13.89 -0.64 1.25
CA LYS A 166 -15.21 -1.07 0.76
C LYS A 166 -16.11 0.06 0.26
N TYR A 167 -16.02 1.25 0.84
CA TYR A 167 -17.01 2.32 0.64
C TYR A 167 -16.46 3.52 -0.14
N GLY A 168 -15.17 3.49 -0.51
CA GLY A 168 -14.50 4.59 -1.18
C GLY A 168 -14.35 5.81 -0.28
N TRP A 169 -14.47 7.00 -0.85
CA TRP A 169 -14.34 8.25 -0.10
C TRP A 169 -15.50 8.43 0.88
N LEU A 170 -15.17 8.71 2.14
CA LEU A 170 -16.06 9.02 3.24
C LEU A 170 -15.67 10.35 3.88
N THR A 171 -16.65 11.12 4.34
CA THR A 171 -16.42 12.33 5.15
C THR A 171 -16.45 11.96 6.62
N THR A 172 -15.44 12.37 7.39
CA THR A 172 -15.38 12.07 8.84
C THR A 172 -16.07 13.14 9.68
N ASN A 173 -16.21 12.90 10.99
CA ASN A 173 -16.50 13.95 11.99
C ASN A 173 -15.23 14.49 12.68
N VAL A 174 -14.05 14.14 12.17
CA VAL A 174 -12.76 14.60 12.72
C VAL A 174 -12.37 15.91 12.04
N VAL A 175 -12.11 16.96 12.82
CA VAL A 175 -11.79 18.30 12.32
C VAL A 175 -10.54 18.80 13.02
N ILE A 176 -9.53 19.23 12.25
CA ILE A 176 -8.39 19.96 12.81
C ILE A 176 -8.77 21.44 12.90
N PRO A 177 -8.89 22.03 14.10
CA PRO A 177 -9.52 23.33 14.28
C PRO A 177 -8.68 24.50 13.75
N THR A 178 -7.35 24.40 13.74
CA THR A 178 -6.46 25.52 13.38
C THR A 178 -5.39 25.12 12.38
N GLU A 179 -4.98 26.07 11.54
CA GLU A 179 -3.86 25.91 10.60
C GLU A 179 -2.54 25.59 11.31
N LYS A 180 -2.36 26.18 12.49
CA LYS A 180 -1.18 25.94 13.34
C LYS A 180 -1.08 24.47 13.76
N GLU A 181 -2.18 23.81 14.07
CA GLU A 181 -2.13 22.39 14.42
C GLU A 181 -1.74 21.50 13.24
N ILE A 182 -2.16 21.84 12.02
CA ILE A 182 -1.74 21.12 10.80
C ILE A 182 -0.24 21.32 10.57
N ASP A 183 0.26 22.54 10.75
CA ASP A 183 1.67 22.90 10.65
C ASP A 183 2.51 22.16 11.71
N ASP A 184 2.13 22.25 12.99
CA ASP A 184 2.80 21.57 14.11
C ASP A 184 2.81 20.04 13.91
N ILE A 185 1.75 19.45 13.32
CA ILE A 185 1.72 18.03 12.93
C ILE A 185 2.74 17.75 11.81
N ALA A 186 2.75 18.55 10.76
CA ALA A 186 3.65 18.37 9.63
C ALA A 186 5.13 18.48 10.06
N GLU A 187 5.47 19.47 10.89
CA GLU A 187 6.80 19.66 11.46
C GLU A 187 7.20 18.49 12.37
N LYS A 188 6.28 18.02 13.23
CA LYS A 188 6.49 16.85 14.09
C LYS A 188 6.77 15.58 13.27
N VAL A 189 6.13 15.40 12.12
CA VAL A 189 6.36 14.25 11.24
C VAL A 189 7.68 14.42 10.46
N ALA A 190 7.95 15.61 9.91
CA ALA A 190 9.16 15.89 9.14
C ALA A 190 10.42 15.70 9.98
N SER A 191 10.46 16.30 11.18
CA SER A 191 11.63 16.30 12.06
C SER A 191 12.09 14.90 12.49
N ARG A 192 11.17 13.93 12.59
CA ARG A 192 11.48 12.54 12.95
C ARG A 192 12.37 11.85 11.91
N PHE A 193 12.21 12.19 10.63
CA PHE A 193 12.90 11.55 9.52
C PHE A 193 14.04 12.39 8.95
N GLY A 194 14.46 13.44 9.68
CA GLY A 194 15.42 14.40 9.16
C GLY A 194 14.88 15.05 7.89
N LYS A 195 13.61 15.45 7.89
CA LYS A 195 13.03 16.34 6.89
C LYS A 195 12.63 17.64 7.58
N GLU A 196 12.50 18.70 6.80
CA GLU A 196 12.07 20.00 7.29
C GLU A 196 10.89 20.48 6.44
N ILE A 197 9.91 21.11 7.08
CA ILE A 197 8.81 21.80 6.42
C ILE A 197 8.69 23.18 7.06
N THR A 198 8.78 24.22 6.23
CA THR A 198 8.71 25.62 6.65
C THR A 198 8.02 26.44 5.58
N ILE A 199 7.77 27.73 5.82
CA ILE A 199 7.26 28.63 4.78
C ILE A 199 8.24 28.71 3.59
N ALA A 200 9.56 28.59 3.83
CA ALA A 200 10.57 28.56 2.78
C ALA A 200 10.60 27.22 2.01
N HIS A 201 10.29 26.12 2.69
CA HIS A 201 10.18 24.77 2.14
C HIS A 201 8.79 24.18 2.43
N PRO A 202 7.73 24.67 1.76
CA PRO A 202 6.34 24.44 2.16
C PRO A 202 5.76 23.10 1.73
N ILE A 203 6.57 22.23 1.12
CA ILE A 203 6.15 20.92 0.62
C ILE A 203 6.94 19.86 1.38
N LEU A 204 6.23 19.00 2.09
CA LEU A 204 6.78 17.80 2.71
C LEU A 204 6.33 16.61 1.87
N ASP A 205 7.26 15.97 1.18
CA ASP A 205 6.98 14.78 0.40
C ASP A 205 7.50 13.53 1.09
N ASP A 206 6.63 12.51 1.19
CA ASP A 206 6.97 11.13 1.54
C ASP A 206 7.72 11.01 2.89
N ALA A 207 7.31 11.79 3.89
CA ALA A 207 7.70 11.52 5.28
C ALA A 207 6.97 10.27 5.77
N MET A 208 7.42 9.66 6.87
CA MET A 208 6.78 8.47 7.42
C MET A 208 6.30 8.68 8.84
N LEU A 209 5.35 7.87 9.26
CA LEU A 209 5.03 7.65 10.66
C LEU A 209 5.82 6.46 11.19
N VAL A 210 5.85 6.29 12.51
CA VAL A 210 6.46 5.11 13.15
C VAL A 210 5.77 3.82 12.69
N THR A 211 4.49 3.91 12.35
CA THR A 211 3.68 2.83 11.78
C THR A 211 4.04 2.47 10.34
N GLY A 212 4.92 3.25 9.68
CA GLY A 212 5.27 3.12 8.26
C GLY A 212 4.32 3.86 7.31
N ASP A 213 3.22 4.43 7.82
CA ASP A 213 2.29 5.22 7.01
C ASP A 213 2.98 6.46 6.45
N ARG A 214 2.74 6.77 5.17
CA ARG A 214 3.40 7.89 4.48
C ARG A 214 2.60 9.16 4.67
N VAL A 215 3.30 10.27 4.84
CA VAL A 215 2.72 11.59 5.08
C VAL A 215 3.27 12.58 4.06
N THR A 216 2.33 13.25 3.40
CA THR A 216 2.59 14.42 2.57
C THR A 216 1.89 15.62 3.20
N ALA A 217 2.54 16.77 3.20
CA ALA A 217 1.93 18.02 3.67
C ALA A 217 2.27 19.19 2.74
N THR A 218 1.38 20.17 2.66
CA THR A 218 1.62 21.40 1.90
C THR A 218 1.13 22.60 2.69
N LEU A 219 2.00 23.57 2.93
CA LEU A 219 1.67 24.80 3.67
C LEU A 219 1.14 25.91 2.75
N TYR A 220 0.36 26.81 3.34
CA TYR A 220 0.07 28.12 2.75
C TYR A 220 1.37 28.93 2.59
N PRO A 221 1.60 29.66 1.47
CA PRO A 221 0.64 30.02 0.42
C PRO A 221 0.54 29.05 -0.76
N ILE A 222 1.28 27.95 -0.80
CA ILE A 222 1.24 26.99 -1.92
C ILE A 222 -0.12 26.29 -1.97
N SER A 223 -0.63 25.88 -0.81
CA SER A 223 -2.02 25.48 -0.67
C SER A 223 -2.88 26.71 -0.36
N THR A 224 -3.52 27.24 -1.40
CA THR A 224 -4.26 28.52 -1.35
C THR A 224 -5.50 28.52 -0.45
N LYS A 225 -5.92 27.35 0.05
CA LYS A 225 -7.08 27.19 0.94
C LYS A 225 -6.72 26.78 2.37
N GLY A 226 -5.45 26.88 2.74
CA GLY A 226 -4.93 26.45 4.05
C GLY A 226 -4.01 25.25 3.93
N ASN A 227 -3.33 24.91 5.02
CA ASN A 227 -2.39 23.81 5.11
C ASN A 227 -3.12 22.47 4.89
N THR A 228 -2.47 21.57 4.17
CA THR A 228 -3.01 20.23 3.88
C THR A 228 -2.11 19.14 4.42
N LEU A 229 -2.72 18.00 4.75
CA LEU A 229 -2.03 16.79 5.20
C LEU A 229 -2.70 15.59 4.55
N THR A 230 -1.93 14.72 3.92
CA THR A 230 -2.40 13.44 3.39
C THR A 230 -1.57 12.31 3.98
N ILE A 231 -2.24 11.36 4.62
CA ILE A 231 -1.64 10.15 5.17
C ILE A 231 -2.08 8.97 4.32
N ARG A 232 -1.13 8.32 3.64
CA ARG A 232 -1.34 7.07 2.91
C ARG A 232 -0.94 5.91 3.80
N LYS A 233 -1.90 5.05 4.12
CA LYS A 233 -1.68 3.95 5.05
C LYS A 233 -0.74 2.88 4.48
N PHE A 234 0.23 2.45 5.30
CA PHE A 234 1.00 1.25 5.07
C PHE A 234 0.13 0.03 5.35
N ARG A 235 0.10 -0.92 4.41
CA ARG A 235 -0.74 -2.11 4.55
C ARG A 235 -0.11 -3.09 5.53
N ARG A 236 -0.64 -3.09 6.77
CA ARG A 236 -0.25 -4.05 7.82
C ARG A 236 -0.57 -5.50 7.45
N SER A 237 -1.74 -5.73 6.85
CA SER A 237 -2.13 -7.01 6.24
C SER A 237 -2.14 -6.85 4.71
N PRO A 238 -1.02 -7.11 4.02
CA PRO A 238 -0.99 -7.11 2.56
C PRO A 238 -1.90 -8.21 2.00
N TRP A 239 -2.39 -8.00 0.79
CA TRP A 239 -3.16 -9.03 0.08
C TRP A 239 -2.22 -10.11 -0.43
N THR A 240 -2.67 -11.35 -0.38
CA THR A 240 -1.95 -12.50 -0.91
C THR A 240 -2.53 -12.92 -2.26
N ILE A 241 -1.84 -13.83 -2.97
CA ILE A 241 -2.36 -14.34 -4.24
C ILE A 241 -3.73 -15.01 -4.09
N VAL A 242 -4.04 -15.56 -2.90
CA VAL A 242 -5.32 -16.17 -2.56
C VAL A 242 -6.44 -15.12 -2.60
N ASP A 243 -6.20 -13.93 -2.07
CA ASP A 243 -7.15 -12.82 -2.18
C ASP A 243 -7.38 -12.41 -3.64
N PHE A 244 -6.32 -12.40 -4.46
CA PHE A 244 -6.41 -12.01 -5.86
C PHE A 244 -7.21 -13.00 -6.72
N ILE A 245 -7.17 -14.30 -6.42
CA ILE A 245 -7.95 -15.33 -7.12
C ILE A 245 -9.34 -15.54 -6.53
N SER A 246 -9.63 -14.98 -5.35
CA SER A 246 -10.88 -15.22 -4.65
C SER A 246 -12.11 -14.82 -5.47
N PRO A 247 -13.24 -15.55 -5.41
CA PRO A 247 -14.45 -15.24 -6.17
C PRO A 247 -15.07 -13.89 -5.79
N GLU A 248 -14.76 -13.37 -4.59
CA GLU A 248 -15.20 -12.06 -4.13
C GLU A 248 -14.46 -10.92 -4.85
N VAL A 249 -13.19 -11.14 -5.17
CA VAL A 249 -12.30 -10.12 -5.70
C VAL A 249 -12.08 -10.28 -7.20
N ARG A 250 -11.77 -11.48 -7.70
CA ARG A 250 -11.56 -11.82 -9.12
C ARG A 250 -10.48 -11.01 -9.84
N THR A 251 -9.39 -10.65 -9.17
CA THR A 251 -8.31 -9.86 -9.81
C THR A 251 -7.59 -10.65 -10.91
N LEU A 252 -7.38 -11.96 -10.71
CA LEU A 252 -6.80 -12.88 -11.69
C LEU A 252 -7.36 -14.29 -11.48
N THR A 253 -7.13 -15.19 -12.44
CA THR A 253 -7.60 -16.59 -12.36
C THR A 253 -6.54 -17.49 -11.70
N PRO A 254 -6.94 -18.61 -11.06
CA PRO A 254 -5.99 -19.60 -10.52
C PRO A 254 -4.98 -20.12 -11.55
N GLU A 255 -5.39 -20.21 -12.82
CA GLU A 255 -4.51 -20.56 -13.95
C GLU A 255 -3.38 -19.55 -14.14
N VAL A 256 -3.72 -18.26 -14.21
CA VAL A 256 -2.72 -17.18 -14.31
C VAL A 256 -1.85 -17.12 -13.05
N ALA A 257 -2.42 -17.36 -11.86
CA ALA A 257 -1.65 -17.42 -10.62
C ALA A 257 -0.60 -18.55 -10.64
N ALA A 258 -0.96 -19.75 -11.10
CA ALA A 258 -0.03 -20.88 -11.20
C ALA A 258 1.08 -20.63 -12.23
N LEU A 259 0.76 -19.98 -13.36
CA LEU A 259 1.77 -19.56 -14.33
C LEU A 259 2.74 -18.54 -13.71
N LEU A 260 2.23 -17.56 -12.97
CA LEU A 260 3.08 -16.56 -12.31
C LEU A 260 3.92 -17.16 -11.19
N TRP A 261 3.38 -18.10 -10.41
CA TRP A 261 4.15 -18.88 -9.45
C TRP A 261 5.33 -19.55 -10.14
N THR A 262 5.06 -20.32 -11.19
CA THR A 262 6.10 -21.01 -11.97
C THR A 262 7.13 -20.05 -12.56
N SER A 263 6.69 -18.88 -13.03
CA SER A 263 7.59 -17.86 -13.56
C SER A 263 8.53 -17.30 -12.49
N VAL A 264 8.02 -17.03 -11.27
CA VAL A 264 8.85 -16.56 -10.15
C VAL A 264 9.79 -17.65 -9.63
N GLN A 265 9.32 -18.90 -9.60
CA GLN A 265 10.11 -20.05 -9.19
C GLN A 265 11.35 -20.21 -10.08
N TYR A 266 11.17 -20.12 -11.40
CA TYR A 266 12.25 -20.22 -12.40
C TYR A 266 12.85 -18.87 -12.78
N GLU A 267 12.81 -17.91 -11.86
CA GLU A 267 13.64 -16.69 -11.90
C GLU A 267 13.34 -15.74 -13.05
N LEU A 268 12.18 -15.86 -13.70
CA LEU A 268 11.83 -15.00 -14.82
C LEU A 268 11.62 -13.55 -14.36
N ASN A 269 12.15 -12.61 -15.13
CA ASN A 269 11.99 -11.17 -14.88
C ASN A 269 10.55 -10.71 -15.19
N ILE A 270 9.91 -10.04 -14.22
CA ILE A 270 8.51 -9.64 -14.29
C ILE A 270 8.34 -8.14 -14.03
N MET A 271 7.66 -7.45 -14.93
CA MET A 271 7.25 -6.05 -14.73
C MET A 271 5.73 -5.93 -14.57
N ILE A 272 5.29 -5.21 -13.54
CA ILE A 272 3.87 -4.98 -13.25
C ILE A 272 3.54 -3.51 -13.51
N ALA A 273 2.79 -3.25 -14.57
CA ALA A 273 2.29 -1.94 -14.92
C ALA A 273 0.88 -1.67 -14.41
N GLY A 274 0.46 -0.41 -14.46
CA GLY A 274 -0.88 0.03 -14.08
C GLY A 274 -0.97 1.52 -13.71
N GLY A 275 -2.20 2.03 -13.69
CA GLY A 275 -2.49 3.38 -13.20
C GLY A 275 -2.21 3.58 -11.70
N THR A 276 -2.39 4.81 -11.23
CA THR A 276 -2.31 5.10 -9.79
C THR A 276 -3.36 4.31 -9.02
N ALA A 277 -2.93 3.69 -7.91
CA ALA A 277 -3.76 2.87 -7.04
C ALA A 277 -4.46 1.68 -7.73
N SER A 278 -3.94 1.20 -8.86
CA SER A 278 -4.46 0.01 -9.55
C SER A 278 -4.11 -1.33 -8.89
N GLY A 279 -3.20 -1.32 -7.91
CA GLY A 279 -2.77 -2.54 -7.19
C GLY A 279 -1.44 -3.12 -7.65
N LYS A 280 -0.62 -2.37 -8.42
CA LYS A 280 0.71 -2.84 -8.90
C LYS A 280 1.59 -3.39 -7.78
N THR A 281 1.89 -2.57 -6.77
CA THR A 281 2.74 -2.96 -5.66
C THR A 281 2.12 -4.06 -4.80
N SER A 282 0.79 -4.11 -4.72
CA SER A 282 0.08 -5.19 -4.02
C SER A 282 0.25 -6.53 -4.74
N LEU A 283 0.16 -6.54 -6.08
CA LEU A 283 0.43 -7.76 -6.86
C LEU A 283 1.91 -8.13 -6.78
N LEU A 284 2.81 -7.15 -6.88
CA LEU A 284 4.25 -7.39 -6.70
C LEU A 284 4.52 -8.10 -5.37
N ASN A 285 4.01 -7.55 -4.26
CA ASN A 285 4.16 -8.15 -2.94
C ASN A 285 3.60 -9.58 -2.86
N ALA A 286 2.47 -9.85 -3.51
CA ALA A 286 1.87 -11.18 -3.56
C ALA A 286 2.72 -12.18 -4.37
N LEU A 287 3.33 -11.74 -5.48
CA LEU A 287 4.21 -12.59 -6.29
C LEU A 287 5.52 -12.92 -5.59
N LEU A 288 6.04 -12.01 -4.76
CA LEU A 288 7.26 -12.26 -4.00
C LEU A 288 7.12 -13.40 -2.98
N LEU A 289 5.89 -13.77 -2.61
CA LEU A 289 5.64 -14.96 -1.78
C LEU A 289 5.94 -16.27 -2.51
N PHE A 290 6.01 -16.25 -3.85
CA PHE A 290 6.39 -17.40 -4.66
C PHE A 290 7.90 -17.60 -4.77
N VAL A 291 8.71 -16.66 -4.29
CA VAL A 291 10.16 -16.82 -4.25
C VAL A 291 10.52 -17.98 -3.31
N PRO A 292 11.35 -18.95 -3.75
CA PRO A 292 11.85 -19.99 -2.87
C PRO A 292 12.51 -19.41 -1.60
N PRO A 293 12.18 -19.91 -0.39
CA PRO A 293 12.55 -19.27 0.88
C PRO A 293 14.07 -19.16 1.12
N GLU A 294 14.86 -20.04 0.52
CA GLU A 294 16.32 -20.04 0.56
C GLU A 294 16.95 -18.88 -0.23
N GLN A 295 16.20 -18.26 -1.14
CA GLN A 295 16.69 -17.19 -2.00
C GLN A 295 16.64 -15.83 -1.32
N ARG A 296 17.69 -15.04 -1.53
CA ARG A 296 17.86 -13.70 -0.97
C ARG A 296 17.18 -12.65 -1.82
N ILE A 297 16.20 -11.96 -1.22
CA ILE A 297 15.45 -10.86 -1.82
C ILE A 297 16.03 -9.53 -1.32
N ILE A 298 16.43 -8.64 -2.23
CA ILE A 298 16.76 -7.25 -1.90
C ILE A 298 15.74 -6.34 -2.55
N SER A 299 14.96 -5.63 -1.74
CA SER A 299 13.99 -4.65 -2.24
C SER A 299 14.49 -3.23 -2.07
N ILE A 300 14.31 -2.41 -3.09
CA ILE A 300 14.72 -1.01 -3.11
C ILE A 300 13.48 -0.18 -3.40
N GLU A 301 13.13 0.71 -2.47
CA GLU A 301 11.93 1.53 -2.58
C GLU A 301 12.23 2.99 -2.24
N ASN A 302 11.55 3.94 -2.89
CA ASN A 302 11.62 5.35 -2.46
C ASN A 302 11.06 5.52 -1.03
N ALA A 303 10.04 4.74 -0.73
CA ALA A 303 9.46 4.64 0.59
C ALA A 303 8.95 3.20 0.76
N ARG A 304 8.98 2.68 1.99
CA ARG A 304 8.61 1.29 2.26
C ARG A 304 7.14 1.05 1.89
N GLU A 305 6.89 0.05 1.05
CA GLU A 305 5.56 -0.33 0.57
C GLU A 305 5.38 -1.86 0.58
N LEU A 306 6.47 -2.59 0.30
CA LEU A 306 6.53 -4.03 0.42
C LEU A 306 6.54 -4.49 1.88
N ASN A 307 5.91 -5.64 2.12
CA ASN A 307 5.83 -6.28 3.42
C ASN A 307 5.86 -7.78 3.19
N LEU A 308 7.02 -8.41 3.42
CA LEU A 308 7.24 -9.83 3.26
C LEU A 308 7.34 -10.52 4.64
N PRO A 309 6.96 -11.80 4.74
CA PRO A 309 6.98 -12.54 5.99
C PRO A 309 8.42 -12.88 6.41
N GLU A 310 8.62 -13.09 7.71
CA GLU A 310 9.95 -13.30 8.32
C GLU A 310 10.65 -14.59 7.84
N ASN A 311 9.91 -15.56 7.30
CA ASN A 311 10.48 -16.79 6.77
C ASN A 311 11.15 -16.63 5.39
N LEU A 312 11.02 -15.46 4.75
CA LEU A 312 11.77 -15.13 3.54
C LEU A 312 13.07 -14.39 3.89
N HIS A 313 14.15 -14.73 3.18
CA HIS A 313 15.44 -14.07 3.34
C HIS A 313 15.45 -12.68 2.67
N TRP A 314 14.83 -11.69 3.32
CA TRP A 314 14.56 -10.38 2.76
C TRP A 314 15.38 -9.24 3.39
N VAL A 315 15.97 -8.40 2.54
CA VAL A 315 16.64 -7.15 2.92
C VAL A 315 15.92 -5.95 2.28
N PRO A 316 15.18 -5.15 3.06
CA PRO A 316 14.55 -3.92 2.59
C PRO A 316 15.51 -2.72 2.65
N LEU A 317 15.64 -2.01 1.53
CA LEU A 317 16.41 -0.78 1.38
C LEU A 317 15.48 0.37 0.97
N THR A 318 15.67 1.55 1.56
CA THR A 318 14.91 2.76 1.22
C THR A 318 15.82 3.95 0.95
N THR A 319 15.42 4.82 0.03
CA THR A 319 16.15 6.05 -0.27
C THR A 319 16.14 7.01 0.92
N ARG A 320 17.04 8.00 0.88
CA ARG A 320 17.13 9.05 1.90
C ARG A 320 17.44 10.38 1.23
N GLU A 321 16.66 11.41 1.52
CA GLU A 321 16.99 12.77 1.10
C GLU A 321 18.14 13.34 1.95
N ALA A 322 18.88 14.31 1.39
CA ALA A 322 19.92 15.00 2.15
C ALA A 322 19.28 15.83 3.28
N PHE A 323 19.94 15.88 4.44
CA PHE A 323 19.45 16.65 5.59
C PHE A 323 20.56 17.45 6.26
N GLY A 324 20.42 18.78 6.22
CA GLY A 324 21.42 19.73 6.72
C GLY A 324 22.79 19.51 6.08
N GLU A 325 23.84 20.01 6.73
CA GLU A 325 25.22 19.91 6.23
C GLU A 325 25.89 18.54 6.47
N LYS A 326 25.21 17.58 7.13
CA LYS A 326 25.86 16.37 7.68
C LYS A 326 25.39 15.03 7.10
N ALA A 327 24.39 15.02 6.21
CA ALA A 327 23.83 13.78 5.68
C ALA A 327 23.64 13.82 4.17
N ASP A 328 24.33 12.92 3.45
CA ASP A 328 24.24 12.80 2.00
C ASP A 328 22.90 12.20 1.54
N LYS A 329 22.47 12.60 0.34
CA LYS A 329 21.36 11.97 -0.37
C LYS A 329 21.75 10.54 -0.77
N ILE A 330 20.86 9.59 -0.54
CA ILE A 330 20.96 8.20 -1.00
C ILE A 330 19.83 7.96 -1.99
N THR A 331 20.17 7.76 -3.26
CA THR A 331 19.23 7.58 -4.35
C THR A 331 18.90 6.10 -4.59
N VAL A 332 17.87 5.83 -5.42
CA VAL A 332 17.58 4.46 -5.89
C VAL A 332 18.79 3.86 -6.60
N LEU A 333 19.50 4.67 -7.39
CA LEU A 333 20.70 4.22 -8.11
C LEU A 333 21.81 3.75 -7.16
N ASP A 334 22.09 4.52 -6.10
CA ASP A 334 23.09 4.15 -5.09
C ASP A 334 22.76 2.79 -4.44
N LEU A 335 21.47 2.58 -4.13
CA LEU A 335 20.98 1.35 -3.54
C LEU A 335 21.01 0.17 -4.51
N MET A 336 20.68 0.39 -5.80
CA MET A 336 20.77 -0.64 -6.84
C MET A 336 22.22 -1.11 -7.02
N LEU A 337 23.18 -0.17 -7.12
CA LEU A 337 24.60 -0.48 -7.23
C LEU A 337 25.13 -1.24 -6.00
N SER A 338 24.66 -0.89 -4.80
CA SER A 338 24.98 -1.60 -3.57
C SER A 338 24.37 -3.01 -3.56
N ALA A 339 23.09 -3.13 -3.91
CA ALA A 339 22.35 -4.39 -3.89
C ALA A 339 22.99 -5.46 -4.78
N MET A 340 23.47 -5.11 -5.98
CA MET A 340 24.17 -6.05 -6.86
C MET A 340 25.44 -6.65 -6.23
N ARG A 341 26.03 -6.01 -5.20
CA ARG A 341 27.20 -6.53 -4.48
C ARG A 341 26.84 -7.33 -3.22
N MET A 342 25.55 -7.39 -2.87
CA MET A 342 25.06 -8.08 -1.68
C MET A 342 24.67 -9.54 -1.96
N ARG A 343 25.09 -10.09 -3.11
CA ARG A 343 24.73 -11.43 -3.61
C ARG A 343 23.21 -11.67 -3.58
N PRO A 344 22.41 -10.85 -4.29
CA PRO A 344 20.98 -11.07 -4.37
C PRO A 344 20.65 -12.21 -5.35
N ASP A 345 19.66 -13.03 -5.00
CA ASP A 345 19.01 -13.95 -5.95
C ASP A 345 17.82 -13.24 -6.64
N ARG A 346 17.24 -12.25 -5.96
CA ARG A 346 16.08 -11.47 -6.41
C ARG A 346 16.31 -9.98 -6.12
N ILE A 347 16.26 -9.14 -7.15
CA ILE A 347 16.28 -7.67 -7.02
C ILE A 347 14.89 -7.14 -7.29
N VAL A 348 14.33 -6.41 -6.33
CA VAL A 348 12.99 -5.84 -6.43
C VAL A 348 13.10 -4.33 -6.38
N LEU A 349 12.78 -3.66 -7.48
CA LEU A 349 12.67 -2.21 -7.51
C LEU A 349 11.20 -1.81 -7.38
N GLY A 350 10.83 -1.11 -6.31
CA GLY A 350 9.42 -0.79 -6.02
C GLY A 350 8.70 -0.11 -7.18
N GLU A 351 9.36 0.83 -7.86
CA GLU A 351 8.82 1.52 -9.04
C GLU A 351 9.95 2.11 -9.89
N VAL A 352 9.89 1.91 -11.21
CA VAL A 352 10.76 2.61 -12.17
C VAL A 352 10.14 3.97 -12.52
N ARG A 353 10.90 5.05 -12.29
CA ARG A 353 10.50 6.44 -12.55
C ARG A 353 11.46 7.15 -13.50
N THR A 354 12.76 6.89 -13.41
CA THR A 354 13.80 7.57 -14.21
C THR A 354 14.48 6.65 -15.22
N SER A 355 15.30 7.26 -16.09
CA SER A 355 16.11 6.53 -17.06
C SER A 355 17.14 5.64 -16.37
N GLU A 356 17.83 6.18 -15.38
CA GLU A 356 18.91 5.52 -14.64
C GLU A 356 18.37 4.30 -13.90
N GLU A 357 17.24 4.45 -13.20
CA GLU A 357 16.56 3.34 -12.51
C GLU A 357 16.19 2.21 -13.46
N ALA A 358 15.65 2.55 -14.64
CA ALA A 358 15.26 1.57 -15.64
C ALA A 358 16.49 0.86 -16.24
N GLN A 359 17.51 1.61 -16.64
CA GLN A 359 18.74 1.06 -17.23
C GLN A 359 19.45 0.13 -16.25
N THR A 360 19.62 0.55 -14.99
CA THR A 360 20.27 -0.29 -13.97
C THR A 360 19.46 -1.54 -13.65
N LEU A 361 18.12 -1.48 -13.67
CA LEU A 361 17.27 -2.66 -13.50
C LEU A 361 17.49 -3.68 -14.63
N PHE A 362 17.52 -3.23 -15.89
CA PHE A 362 17.75 -4.13 -17.02
C PHE A 362 19.20 -4.60 -17.11
N GLU A 363 20.18 -3.79 -16.71
CA GLU A 363 21.58 -4.22 -16.57
C GLU A 363 21.74 -5.30 -15.50
N ALA A 364 21.05 -5.15 -14.35
CA ALA A 364 21.00 -6.20 -13.34
C ALA A 364 20.40 -7.51 -13.90
N SER A 365 19.38 -7.39 -14.76
CA SER A 365 18.74 -8.52 -15.43
C SER A 365 19.70 -9.21 -16.40
N ASP A 366 20.43 -8.45 -17.21
CA ASP A 366 21.40 -8.96 -18.19
C ASP A 366 22.63 -9.59 -17.53
N THR A 367 22.95 -9.17 -16.29
CA THR A 367 24.04 -9.77 -15.48
C THR A 367 23.59 -11.00 -14.68
N GLY A 368 22.38 -11.51 -14.93
CA GLY A 368 21.89 -12.78 -14.38
C GLY A 368 21.10 -12.65 -13.08
N HIS A 369 20.71 -11.45 -12.66
CA HIS A 369 19.82 -11.27 -11.51
C HIS A 369 18.36 -11.35 -11.95
N SER A 370 17.54 -12.07 -11.20
CA SER A 370 16.09 -12.05 -11.41
C SER A 370 15.49 -10.76 -10.86
N THR A 371 14.83 -9.98 -11.72
CA THR A 371 14.35 -8.63 -11.41
C THR A 371 12.83 -8.50 -11.46
N TYR A 372 12.30 -7.72 -10.53
CA TYR A 372 10.88 -7.43 -10.40
C TYR A 372 10.69 -5.94 -10.18
N SER A 373 9.74 -5.35 -10.90
CA SER A 373 9.44 -3.93 -10.69
C SER A 373 8.03 -3.53 -11.09
N THR A 374 7.63 -2.31 -10.69
CA THR A 374 6.41 -1.69 -11.15
C THR A 374 6.67 -0.48 -12.06
N LEU A 375 5.72 -0.21 -12.96
CA LEU A 375 5.79 0.93 -13.88
C LEU A 375 4.42 1.60 -14.04
N HIS A 376 4.39 2.92 -14.19
CA HIS A 376 3.17 3.62 -14.57
C HIS A 376 2.89 3.54 -16.08
N ALA A 377 2.13 2.53 -16.48
CA ALA A 377 1.52 2.41 -17.81
C ALA A 377 0.15 1.73 -17.70
N THR A 378 -0.81 2.09 -18.55
CA THR A 378 -2.20 1.59 -18.45
C THR A 378 -2.50 0.42 -19.37
N ARG A 379 -1.55 0.04 -20.24
CA ARG A 379 -1.61 -1.05 -21.22
C ARG A 379 -0.19 -1.51 -21.56
N ILE A 380 -0.07 -2.69 -22.18
CA ILE A 380 1.22 -3.27 -22.58
C ILE A 380 1.99 -2.39 -23.58
N ASP A 381 1.32 -1.84 -24.60
CA ASP A 381 1.94 -0.90 -25.56
C ASP A 381 2.45 0.38 -24.85
N GLY A 382 1.74 0.82 -23.81
CA GLY A 382 2.16 1.92 -22.95
C GLY A 382 3.46 1.65 -22.18
N ILE A 383 3.77 0.39 -21.83
CA ILE A 383 5.02 0.01 -21.18
C ILE A 383 6.19 0.29 -22.12
N PHE A 384 6.15 -0.26 -23.35
CA PHE A 384 7.20 -0.05 -24.34
C PHE A 384 7.34 1.41 -24.71
N ARG A 385 6.23 2.12 -24.95
CA ARG A 385 6.28 3.54 -25.26
C ARG A 385 7.01 4.32 -24.15
N ARG A 386 6.78 3.96 -22.89
CA ARG A 386 7.38 4.67 -21.76
C ARG A 386 8.85 4.29 -21.55
N LEU A 387 9.21 3.02 -21.72
CA LEU A 387 10.60 2.55 -21.56
C LEU A 387 11.49 2.98 -22.72
N LEU A 388 11.03 2.89 -23.97
CA LEU A 388 11.84 3.14 -25.17
C LEU A 388 11.97 4.61 -25.56
N ASN A 389 11.14 5.50 -25.01
CA ASN A 389 11.16 6.93 -25.34
C ASN A 389 11.57 7.77 -24.11
N PRO A 390 12.03 9.02 -24.32
CA PRO A 390 12.25 9.96 -23.22
C PRO A 390 11.00 10.12 -22.32
N PRO A 391 11.18 10.28 -21.00
CA PRO A 391 12.45 10.53 -20.31
C PRO A 391 13.25 9.25 -19.96
N ILE A 392 12.76 8.04 -20.23
CA ILE A 392 13.45 6.80 -19.83
C ILE A 392 14.46 6.32 -20.89
N ASN A 393 14.05 6.18 -22.15
CA ASN A 393 14.94 5.88 -23.28
C ASN A 393 15.89 4.67 -23.07
N VAL A 394 15.38 3.55 -22.56
CA VAL A 394 16.11 2.27 -22.43
C VAL A 394 16.37 1.67 -23.82
N PRO A 395 17.60 1.20 -24.12
CA PRO A 395 17.90 0.48 -25.35
C PRO A 395 17.01 -0.76 -25.55
N LYS A 396 16.53 -0.99 -26.78
CA LYS A 396 15.68 -2.14 -27.10
C LYS A 396 16.31 -3.49 -26.72
N SER A 397 17.63 -3.62 -26.90
CA SER A 397 18.37 -4.83 -26.55
C SER A 397 18.24 -5.21 -25.08
N MET A 398 18.23 -4.22 -24.18
CA MET A 398 18.08 -4.44 -22.73
C MET A 398 16.67 -4.92 -22.36
N LEU A 399 15.64 -4.61 -23.15
CA LEU A 399 14.29 -5.11 -22.89
C LEU A 399 14.14 -6.61 -23.21
N ALA A 400 15.09 -7.23 -23.90
CA ALA A 400 15.05 -8.65 -24.20
C ALA A 400 15.16 -9.53 -22.94
N SER A 401 15.74 -9.03 -21.85
CA SER A 401 15.79 -9.74 -20.56
C SER A 401 14.47 -9.68 -19.78
N LEU A 402 13.52 -8.81 -20.16
CA LEU A 402 12.17 -8.88 -19.60
C LEU A 402 11.44 -10.11 -20.15
N HIS A 403 10.84 -10.94 -19.30
CA HIS A 403 10.11 -12.14 -19.74
C HIS A 403 8.60 -11.88 -19.75
N LEU A 404 8.08 -11.27 -18.69
CA LEU A 404 6.65 -11.03 -18.50
C LEU A 404 6.34 -9.58 -18.15
N ALA A 405 5.24 -9.09 -18.71
CA ALA A 405 4.63 -7.82 -18.34
C ALA A 405 3.15 -8.01 -18.00
N LEU A 406 2.73 -7.49 -16.86
CA LEU A 406 1.35 -7.51 -16.40
C LEU A 406 0.79 -6.09 -16.35
N VAL A 407 -0.49 -5.91 -16.59
CA VAL A 407 -1.15 -4.61 -16.46
C VAL A 407 -2.30 -4.71 -15.46
N GLN A 408 -2.20 -3.96 -14.36
CA GLN A 408 -3.27 -3.82 -13.38
C GLN A 408 -4.20 -2.66 -13.74
N TYR A 409 -5.50 -2.93 -13.73
CA TYR A 409 -6.59 -2.00 -14.01
C TYR A 409 -7.44 -1.77 -12.76
N ARG A 410 -7.87 -0.52 -12.55
CA ARG A 410 -8.85 -0.14 -11.53
C ARG A 410 -10.04 0.54 -12.20
N GLN A 411 -11.23 -0.01 -11.99
CA GLN A 411 -12.46 0.62 -12.41
C GLN A 411 -12.84 1.66 -11.34
N LYS A 412 -12.72 2.96 -11.66
CA LYS A 412 -12.86 4.03 -10.65
C LYS A 412 -14.27 4.14 -10.06
N ARG A 413 -15.30 3.71 -10.79
CA ARG A 413 -16.71 3.86 -10.37
C ARG A 413 -17.12 2.81 -9.34
N GLU A 414 -16.81 1.54 -9.59
CA GLU A 414 -17.16 0.42 -8.70
C GLU A 414 -16.01 0.02 -7.77
N GLY A 415 -14.80 0.55 -8.01
CA GLY A 415 -13.66 0.41 -7.11
C GLY A 415 -12.91 -0.91 -7.25
N PHE A 416 -13.35 -1.83 -8.11
CA PHE A 416 -12.68 -3.12 -8.29
C PHE A 416 -11.35 -2.99 -9.04
N ARG A 417 -10.47 -3.99 -8.84
CA ARG A 417 -9.15 -4.09 -9.47
C ARG A 417 -9.04 -5.42 -10.24
N ARG A 418 -8.48 -5.40 -11.45
CA ARG A 418 -8.34 -6.57 -12.35
C ARG A 418 -6.99 -6.57 -13.03
N THR A 419 -6.47 -7.75 -13.32
CA THR A 419 -5.35 -7.93 -14.25
C THR A 419 -5.88 -7.80 -15.66
N LEU A 420 -5.62 -6.66 -16.31
CA LEU A 420 -6.10 -6.34 -17.65
C LEU A 420 -5.46 -7.21 -18.72
N GLU A 421 -4.13 -7.32 -18.68
CA GLU A 421 -3.30 -7.99 -19.68
C GLU A 421 -2.14 -8.71 -18.97
N VAL A 422 -1.82 -9.91 -19.43
CA VAL A 422 -0.56 -10.62 -19.14
C VAL A 422 0.08 -10.93 -20.48
N ALA A 423 1.27 -10.39 -20.72
CA ALA A 423 2.00 -10.57 -21.96
C ALA A 423 3.40 -11.07 -21.71
N GLU A 424 3.88 -11.95 -22.58
CA GLU A 424 5.30 -12.26 -22.69
C GLU A 424 5.98 -11.23 -23.61
N ILE A 425 7.28 -11.06 -23.41
CA ILE A 425 8.11 -10.15 -24.20
C ILE A 425 9.08 -10.98 -25.03
N THR A 426 8.99 -10.85 -26.35
CA THR A 426 9.76 -11.64 -27.31
C THR A 426 10.69 -10.74 -28.11
N PRO A 427 12.02 -10.98 -28.09
CA PRO A 427 12.93 -10.35 -29.02
C PRO A 427 12.74 -10.92 -30.43
N ILE A 428 12.78 -10.04 -31.44
CA ILE A 428 12.63 -10.39 -32.85
C ILE A 428 13.80 -9.77 -33.60
N GLY A 429 14.53 -10.56 -34.39
CA GLY A 429 15.63 -10.07 -35.22
C GLY A 429 16.71 -11.12 -35.42
N GLU A 430 17.33 -11.11 -36.59
CA GLU A 430 18.37 -12.09 -36.97
C GLU A 430 19.75 -11.75 -36.39
N THR A 431 19.99 -10.48 -36.06
CA THR A 431 21.27 -9.97 -35.53
C THR A 431 21.04 -9.01 -34.36
N PHE A 432 22.03 -8.88 -33.48
CA PHE A 432 22.00 -7.99 -32.32
C PHE A 432 21.69 -6.52 -32.69
N GLU A 433 22.17 -6.07 -33.85
CA GLU A 433 21.95 -4.71 -34.36
C GLU A 433 20.52 -4.44 -34.86
N LYS A 434 19.73 -5.49 -35.13
CA LYS A 434 18.36 -5.40 -35.65
C LYS A 434 17.33 -6.00 -34.70
N ILE A 435 17.64 -6.06 -33.41
CA ILE A 435 16.71 -6.56 -32.41
C ILE A 435 15.56 -5.57 -32.22
N ASP A 436 14.35 -6.04 -32.49
CA ASP A 436 13.10 -5.40 -32.12
C ASP A 436 12.42 -6.20 -31.01
N ILE A 437 11.48 -5.57 -30.31
CA ILE A 437 10.79 -6.20 -29.19
C ILE A 437 9.30 -6.20 -29.46
N ARG A 438 8.67 -7.36 -29.31
CA ARG A 438 7.22 -7.52 -29.41
C ARG A 438 6.68 -8.05 -28.09
N ALA A 439 5.53 -7.52 -27.67
CA ALA A 439 4.72 -8.20 -26.68
C ALA A 439 3.69 -9.10 -27.35
N ASN A 440 3.57 -10.31 -26.82
CA ASN A 440 2.50 -11.23 -27.14
C ASN A 440 1.58 -11.38 -25.93
N THR A 441 0.34 -10.91 -26.03
CA THR A 441 -0.63 -10.99 -24.94
C THR A 441 -1.14 -12.43 -24.82
N LEU A 442 -0.81 -13.09 -23.72
CA LEU A 442 -1.25 -14.46 -23.43
C LEU A 442 -2.64 -14.46 -22.80
N TYR A 443 -2.90 -13.53 -21.88
CA TYR A 443 -4.17 -13.41 -21.19
C TYR A 443 -4.70 -11.97 -21.19
N ARG A 444 -6.02 -11.82 -21.26
CA ARG A 444 -6.71 -10.53 -21.22
C ARG A 444 -8.01 -10.61 -20.44
N TRP A 445 -8.30 -9.57 -19.66
CA TRP A 445 -9.57 -9.45 -18.96
C TRP A 445 -10.74 -9.19 -19.91
N ASN A 446 -11.79 -10.00 -19.76
CA ASN A 446 -13.05 -9.88 -20.46
C ASN A 446 -14.10 -9.21 -19.55
N ALA A 447 -14.41 -7.95 -19.83
CA ALA A 447 -15.35 -7.16 -19.02
C ALA A 447 -16.78 -7.75 -18.95
N ARG A 448 -17.21 -8.53 -19.96
CA ARG A 448 -18.56 -9.13 -19.97
C ARG A 448 -18.67 -10.31 -19.01
N ARG A 449 -17.60 -11.10 -18.90
CA ARG A 449 -17.55 -12.30 -18.04
C ARG A 449 -16.88 -12.04 -16.70
N ASP A 450 -16.27 -10.86 -16.55
CA ASP A 450 -15.46 -10.46 -15.41
C ASP A 450 -14.40 -11.50 -15.03
N ALA A 451 -13.65 -11.97 -16.04
CA ALA A 451 -12.64 -13.00 -15.90
C ALA A 451 -11.44 -12.70 -16.80
N VAL A 452 -10.25 -13.14 -16.37
CA VAL A 452 -9.04 -13.10 -17.19
C VAL A 452 -9.00 -14.36 -18.04
N GLU A 453 -9.01 -14.20 -19.36
CA GLU A 453 -9.11 -15.30 -20.32
C GLU A 453 -7.87 -15.38 -21.19
N ARG A 454 -7.53 -16.60 -21.61
CA ARG A 454 -6.43 -16.83 -22.56
C ARG A 454 -6.81 -16.32 -23.95
N VAL A 455 -5.93 -15.54 -24.56
CA VAL A 455 -6.13 -14.91 -25.88
C VAL A 455 -4.96 -15.13 -26.85
N GLY A 456 -3.86 -15.73 -26.39
CA GLY A 456 -2.68 -16.01 -27.20
C GLY A 456 -1.94 -17.27 -26.74
N GLU A 457 -1.21 -17.87 -27.66
CA GLU A 457 -0.26 -18.95 -27.39
C GLU A 457 1.09 -18.38 -26.99
N SER A 458 1.86 -19.11 -26.18
CA SER A 458 3.24 -18.73 -25.87
C SER A 458 4.15 -18.90 -27.08
N ALA A 459 4.94 -17.88 -27.37
CA ALA A 459 6.00 -17.85 -28.36
C ALA A 459 7.40 -17.90 -27.73
N ARG A 460 7.54 -17.64 -26.42
CA ARG A 460 8.82 -17.68 -25.71
C ARG A 460 8.72 -18.29 -24.32
N LEU A 461 7.70 -17.89 -23.55
CA LEU A 461 7.60 -18.18 -22.12
C LEU A 461 7.69 -19.67 -21.79
N VAL A 462 6.90 -20.50 -22.48
CA VAL A 462 6.87 -21.94 -22.27
C VAL A 462 8.24 -22.57 -22.57
N ASP A 463 8.89 -22.17 -23.65
CA ASP A 463 10.20 -22.73 -24.02
C ASP A 463 11.28 -22.35 -23.00
N GLU A 464 11.28 -21.11 -22.51
CA GLU A 464 12.17 -20.66 -21.42
C GLU A 464 11.90 -21.46 -20.13
N LEU A 465 10.63 -21.66 -19.76
CA LEU A 465 10.28 -22.43 -18.57
C LEU A 465 10.74 -23.88 -18.68
N LEU A 466 10.56 -24.53 -19.84
CA LEU A 466 11.05 -25.89 -20.07
C LEU A 466 12.59 -25.94 -20.04
N PHE A 467 13.25 -24.94 -20.60
CA PHE A 467 14.71 -24.82 -20.59
C PHE A 467 15.27 -24.69 -19.17
N PHE A 468 14.76 -23.75 -18.36
CA PHE A 468 15.25 -23.53 -17.00
C PHE A 468 14.85 -24.63 -16.02
N SER A 469 13.69 -25.26 -16.22
CA SER A 469 13.20 -26.32 -15.34
C SER A 469 13.78 -27.70 -15.67
N GLY A 470 14.17 -27.93 -16.93
CA GLY A 470 14.51 -29.26 -17.45
C GLY A 470 13.32 -30.21 -17.57
N LEU A 471 12.09 -29.74 -17.35
CA LEU A 471 10.87 -30.53 -17.42
C LEU A 471 10.44 -30.75 -18.87
N THR A 472 9.78 -31.87 -19.13
CA THR A 472 9.01 -32.05 -20.35
C THR A 472 7.74 -31.20 -20.32
N LYS A 473 7.16 -30.92 -21.49
CA LYS A 473 5.90 -30.17 -21.58
C LYS A 473 4.78 -30.78 -20.72
N LYS A 474 4.68 -32.11 -20.71
CA LYS A 474 3.68 -32.81 -19.91
C LYS A 474 3.91 -32.61 -18.40
N GLU A 475 5.15 -32.73 -17.94
CA GLU A 475 5.49 -32.51 -16.53
C GLU A 475 5.26 -31.06 -16.11
N MET A 476 5.53 -30.10 -16.99
CA MET A 476 5.21 -28.68 -16.78
C MET A 476 3.70 -28.46 -16.66
N ASP A 477 2.90 -29.05 -17.55
CA ASP A 477 1.44 -28.98 -17.49
C ASP A 477 0.90 -29.61 -16.18
N ASP A 478 1.47 -30.75 -15.76
CA ASP A 478 1.13 -31.42 -14.50
C ASP A 478 1.50 -30.57 -13.27
N ASP A 479 2.66 -29.92 -13.28
CA ASP A 479 3.12 -29.03 -12.20
C ASP A 479 2.29 -27.72 -12.12
N LEU A 480 1.89 -27.14 -13.25
CA LEU A 480 0.96 -26.02 -13.30
C LEU A 480 -0.40 -26.38 -12.70
N GLU A 481 -0.93 -27.57 -13.03
CA GLU A 481 -2.18 -28.07 -12.48
C GLU A 481 -2.07 -28.40 -10.98
N GLU A 482 -0.92 -28.94 -10.53
CA GLU A 482 -0.62 -29.11 -9.10
C GLU A 482 -0.69 -27.77 -8.35
N LYS A 483 0.06 -26.76 -8.79
CA LYS A 483 0.05 -25.42 -8.19
C LYS A 483 -1.34 -24.80 -8.19
N ARG A 484 -2.11 -24.97 -9.27
CA ARG A 484 -3.51 -24.52 -9.34
C ARG A 484 -4.37 -25.18 -8.25
N ARG A 485 -4.20 -26.47 -8.01
CA ARG A 485 -4.92 -27.20 -6.94
C ARG A 485 -4.51 -26.72 -5.55
N VAL A 486 -3.22 -26.45 -5.31
CA VAL A 486 -2.73 -25.89 -4.03
C VAL A 486 -3.34 -24.51 -3.77
N LEU A 487 -3.32 -23.63 -4.78
CA LEU A 487 -3.91 -22.29 -4.69
C LEU A 487 -5.42 -22.35 -4.41
N GLN A 488 -6.14 -23.24 -5.08
CA GLN A 488 -7.57 -23.45 -4.84
C GLN A 488 -7.83 -24.00 -3.43
N TRP A 489 -7.03 -24.95 -2.97
CA TRP A 489 -7.18 -25.49 -1.62
C TRP A 489 -6.93 -24.44 -0.53
N MET A 490 -5.93 -23.57 -0.70
CA MET A 490 -5.70 -22.44 0.22
C MET A 490 -6.92 -21.51 0.26
N LEU A 491 -7.51 -21.22 -0.90
CA LEU A 491 -8.74 -20.41 -1.00
C LEU A 491 -9.92 -21.07 -0.28
N ASP A 492 -10.17 -22.35 -0.55
CA ASP A 492 -11.27 -23.12 0.04
C ASP A 492 -11.11 -23.27 1.56
N SER A 493 -9.87 -23.35 2.04
CA SER A 493 -9.51 -23.45 3.46
C SER A 493 -9.38 -22.09 4.15
N ASN A 494 -9.68 -20.99 3.45
CA ASN A 494 -9.56 -19.60 3.93
C ASN A 494 -8.16 -19.22 4.46
N ILE A 495 -7.12 -19.80 3.87
CA ILE A 495 -5.72 -19.48 4.14
C ILE A 495 -5.36 -18.21 3.36
N ARG A 496 -5.42 -17.05 4.01
CA ARG A 496 -5.28 -15.74 3.35
C ARG A 496 -4.15 -14.87 3.88
N SER A 497 -3.68 -15.10 5.11
CA SER A 497 -2.65 -14.24 5.68
C SER A 497 -1.30 -14.48 4.99
N ILE A 498 -0.48 -13.43 4.93
CA ILE A 498 0.84 -13.50 4.29
C ILE A 498 1.74 -14.59 4.89
N ASN A 499 1.69 -14.76 6.22
CA ASN A 499 2.49 -15.76 6.93
C ASN A 499 2.00 -17.19 6.64
N GLU A 500 0.70 -17.42 6.59
CA GLU A 500 0.17 -18.75 6.29
C GLU A 500 0.41 -19.13 4.83
N VAL A 501 0.15 -18.22 3.89
CA VAL A 501 0.37 -18.45 2.46
C VAL A 501 1.85 -18.73 2.18
N ALA A 502 2.76 -17.95 2.76
CA ALA A 502 4.20 -18.20 2.59
C ALA A 502 4.65 -19.55 3.18
N LYS A 503 4.07 -19.99 4.30
CA LYS A 503 4.35 -21.32 4.86
C LYS A 503 3.89 -22.45 3.95
N ILE A 504 2.71 -22.32 3.32
CA ILE A 504 2.22 -23.34 2.38
C ILE A 504 3.10 -23.38 1.12
N ILE A 505 3.51 -22.22 0.59
CA ILE A 505 4.41 -22.16 -0.57
C ILE A 505 5.79 -22.76 -0.23
N GLN A 506 6.35 -22.43 0.94
CA GLN A 506 7.58 -23.06 1.44
C GLN A 506 7.44 -24.58 1.55
N LEU A 507 6.33 -25.05 2.15
CA LEU A 507 6.08 -26.49 2.27
C LEU A 507 5.93 -27.17 0.91
N HIS A 508 5.35 -26.49 -0.08
CA HIS A 508 5.30 -26.99 -1.45
C HIS A 508 6.70 -27.16 -2.06
N TYR A 509 7.66 -26.28 -1.75
CA TYR A 509 9.05 -26.45 -2.22
C TYR A 509 9.80 -27.55 -1.46
N GLU A 510 9.60 -27.66 -0.14
CA GLU A 510 10.34 -28.59 0.71
C GLU A 510 9.79 -30.03 0.67
N ASN A 511 8.45 -30.19 0.63
CA ASN A 511 7.78 -31.49 0.74
C ASN A 511 6.38 -31.50 0.09
N LYS A 512 6.35 -31.64 -1.24
CA LYS A 512 5.10 -31.76 -2.03
C LYS A 512 4.20 -32.92 -1.60
N GLU A 513 4.80 -34.06 -1.22
CA GLU A 513 4.04 -35.26 -0.83
C GLU A 513 3.25 -35.04 0.46
N TYR A 514 3.91 -34.49 1.49
CA TYR A 514 3.24 -34.18 2.75
C TYR A 514 2.14 -33.13 2.57
N LEU A 515 2.39 -32.07 1.79
CA LEU A 515 1.36 -31.08 1.47
C LEU A 515 0.15 -31.74 0.78
N SER A 516 0.41 -32.63 -0.19
CA SER A 516 -0.63 -33.38 -0.89
C SER A 516 -1.45 -34.27 0.05
N ASP A 517 -0.81 -34.93 1.02
CA ASP A 517 -1.49 -35.77 2.01
C ASP A 517 -2.35 -34.94 2.97
N VAL A 518 -1.85 -33.79 3.44
CA VAL A 518 -2.64 -32.83 4.22
C VAL A 518 -3.86 -32.37 3.43
N MET A 519 -3.69 -31.98 2.17
CA MET A 519 -4.79 -31.56 1.30
C MET A 519 -5.85 -32.66 1.08
N ARG A 520 -5.42 -33.93 0.99
CA ARG A 520 -6.34 -35.09 0.87
C ARG A 520 -7.10 -35.35 2.16
N SER A 521 -6.42 -35.31 3.30
CA SER A 521 -7.03 -35.55 4.62
C SER A 521 -8.10 -34.50 4.97
N ALA A 522 -7.87 -33.24 4.58
CA ALA A 522 -8.81 -32.15 4.80
C ALA A 522 -10.11 -32.27 3.99
N LYS A 523 -10.13 -33.03 2.90
CA LYS A 523 -11.36 -33.32 2.12
C LYS A 523 -12.19 -34.48 2.68
N GLY A 524 -11.70 -35.18 3.72
CA GLY A 524 -12.26 -36.42 4.24
C GLY A 524 -13.05 -36.31 5.55
N VAL A 525 -13.56 -35.13 5.93
CA VAL A 525 -14.42 -34.92 7.12
C VAL A 525 -15.76 -34.34 6.72
#